data_AF-A0A922ERZ9-F1
#
_entry.id   AF-A0A922ERZ9-F1
#
_cell.length_a   1.000
_cell.length_b   1.000
_cell.length_c   1.000
_cell.angle_alpha   90.00
_cell.angle_beta   90.00
_cell.angle_gamma   90.00
#
_symmetry.space_group_name_H-M   'P 1'
#
loop_
_entity.id
_entity.type
_entity.pdbx_description
1 polymer ?
#
loop_
_entity_poly.entity_id
_entity_poly.type
_entity_poly.pdbx_seq_one_letter_code
_entity_poly.pdbx_strand_id
1 'polypeptide(L)'
;MMSTSDYVINILSILPVPQVLVPIIFSDMRGYRSRYRRKFLNAVVLLQYGPRLLRIYRLWKIVNETIVKKNKIPTKVSSTNEVNAESNKLNKKGFIAMKAGLNLLLYLVASNVLGAFWYFVSIQRETTCWQLACKNDIECSKTSPSFNCADGFGNYTFLNDSCSVETPKTTLFDFGIFQEARQSGILASKDFFQKTMYCFWWGLRNLSSLGQNLETSSDYWENCFTVLISIFGLLLFLFFIGNLQVYMQWETSEEMKELSVHKTSKEGGEEISKQTSKERNEISKEHDEISKLLGVISKEHDEISKLLEVISKEHDEISKLLKIRPLPPVAPK
;
A
#
# COMPACT_ATOMS: atom_id res chain seq x y z
N MET A 1 -20.39 27.98 1.13
CA MET A 1 -20.78 28.59 2.41
C MET A 1 -20.44 27.60 3.52
N MET A 2 -19.51 27.96 4.41
CA MET A 2 -19.09 27.12 5.53
C MET A 2 -20.20 27.17 6.59
N SER A 3 -20.73 26.03 7.01
CA SER A 3 -21.84 25.97 7.98
C SER A 3 -21.37 26.54 9.33
N THR A 4 -22.26 27.16 10.11
CA THR A 4 -21.95 27.65 11.47
C THR A 4 -21.36 26.54 12.36
N SER A 5 -21.71 25.27 12.11
CA SER A 5 -21.10 24.11 12.78
C SER A 5 -19.62 23.93 12.45
N ASP A 6 -19.21 24.26 11.22
CA ASP A 6 -17.82 24.09 10.76
C ASP A 6 -16.88 25.07 11.47
N TYR A 7 -17.36 26.28 11.72
CA TYR A 7 -16.61 27.29 12.45
C TYR A 7 -16.35 26.86 13.90
N VAL A 8 -17.37 26.32 14.57
CA VAL A 8 -17.26 25.83 15.96
C VAL A 8 -16.30 24.64 16.06
N ILE A 9 -16.39 23.66 15.15
CA ILE A 9 -15.48 22.50 15.13
C ILE A 9 -14.03 22.95 14.89
N ASN A 10 -13.82 23.90 13.97
CA ASN A 10 -12.49 24.42 13.67
C ASN A 10 -11.88 25.12 14.89
N ILE A 11 -12.64 26.00 15.57
CA ILE A 11 -12.18 26.67 16.80
C ILE A 11 -11.85 25.65 17.89
N LEU A 12 -12.77 24.72 18.17
CA LEU A 12 -12.57 23.69 19.20
C LEU A 12 -11.34 22.81 18.91
N SER A 13 -11.04 22.54 17.63
CA SER A 13 -9.89 21.71 17.24
C SER A 13 -8.54 22.42 17.39
N ILE A 14 -8.51 23.76 17.28
CA ILE A 14 -7.28 24.57 17.27
C ILE A 14 -6.84 24.94 18.70
N LEU A 15 -7.78 24.99 19.64
CA LEU A 15 -7.46 25.39 21.02
C LEU A 15 -6.37 24.47 21.61
N PRO A 16 -5.25 25.03 22.12
CA PRO A 16 -4.16 24.26 22.70
C PRO A 16 -4.43 23.88 24.16
N VAL A 17 -5.65 23.40 24.47
CA VAL A 17 -6.09 23.19 25.86
C VAL A 17 -5.16 22.22 26.62
N PRO A 18 -4.70 21.08 26.06
CA PRO A 18 -3.71 20.22 26.70
C PRO A 18 -2.39 20.92 26.92
N GLN A 19 -1.87 21.67 25.93
CA GLN A 19 -0.57 22.32 26.07
C GLN A 19 -0.58 23.42 27.14
N VAL A 20 -1.72 24.07 27.36
CA VAL A 20 -1.88 25.10 28.39
C VAL A 20 -2.22 24.50 29.75
N LEU A 21 -3.13 23.51 29.82
CA LEU A 21 -3.53 22.92 31.10
C LEU A 21 -2.48 21.97 31.68
N VAL A 22 -1.71 21.25 30.85
CA VAL A 22 -0.75 20.26 31.37
C VAL A 22 0.26 20.91 32.31
N PRO A 23 0.99 22.00 31.96
CA PRO A 23 1.94 22.63 32.88
C PRO A 23 1.30 23.18 34.16
N ILE A 24 0.13 23.83 34.03
CA ILE A 24 -0.62 24.43 35.15
C ILE A 24 -1.09 23.37 36.13
N ILE A 25 -1.61 22.25 35.62
CA ILE A 25 -2.07 21.15 36.47
C ILE A 25 -0.88 20.37 37.01
N PHE A 26 0.21 20.19 36.24
CA PHE A 26 1.40 19.46 36.71
C PHE A 26 2.11 20.18 37.85
N SER A 27 2.16 21.51 37.86
CA SER A 27 2.68 22.28 38.99
C SER A 27 1.78 22.16 40.23
N ASP A 28 0.45 22.15 40.05
CA ASP A 28 -0.53 22.00 41.13
C ASP A 28 -0.69 20.54 41.63
N MET A 29 -0.26 19.56 40.83
CA MET A 29 -0.26 18.13 41.18
C MET A 29 0.82 17.76 42.20
N ARG A 30 1.68 18.71 42.59
CA ARG A 30 2.70 18.55 43.63
C ARG A 30 2.11 18.48 45.05
N GLY A 31 0.78 18.54 45.21
CA GLY A 31 0.07 18.50 46.51
C GLY A 31 -1.08 17.47 46.61
N TYR A 32 -1.74 17.44 47.77
CA TYR A 32 -2.69 16.40 48.21
C TYR A 32 -3.98 16.23 47.35
N ARG A 33 -4.37 17.22 46.52
CA ARG A 33 -5.60 17.23 45.71
C ARG A 33 -5.47 16.58 44.31
N SER A 34 -4.58 15.60 44.19
CA SER A 34 -4.06 15.06 42.93
C SER A 34 -5.08 14.29 42.06
N ARG A 35 -6.04 13.55 42.65
CA ARG A 35 -6.88 12.58 41.90
C ARG A 35 -7.92 13.22 40.97
N TYR A 36 -8.72 14.16 41.47
CA TYR A 36 -9.78 14.78 40.68
C TYR A 36 -9.20 15.63 39.54
N ARG A 37 -8.10 16.36 39.80
CA ARG A 37 -7.40 17.16 38.80
C ARG A 37 -6.73 16.31 37.72
N ARG A 38 -6.13 15.15 38.08
CA ARG A 38 -5.64 14.17 37.10
C ARG A 38 -6.74 13.65 36.20
N LYS A 39 -7.84 13.17 36.79
CA LYS A 39 -9.00 12.67 36.02
C LYS A 39 -9.60 13.76 35.13
N PHE A 40 -9.70 14.99 35.62
CA PHE A 40 -10.16 16.16 34.87
C PHE A 40 -9.22 16.49 33.70
N LEU A 41 -7.90 16.57 33.94
CA LEU A 41 -6.92 16.82 32.88
C LEU A 41 -7.01 15.74 31.80
N ASN A 42 -7.06 14.47 32.19
CA ASN A 42 -7.19 13.36 31.26
C ASN A 42 -8.49 13.45 30.44
N ALA A 43 -9.62 13.77 31.08
CA ALA A 43 -10.89 13.98 30.38
C ALA A 43 -10.82 15.15 29.40
N VAL A 44 -10.17 16.25 29.76
CA VAL A 44 -9.97 17.42 28.87
C VAL A 44 -9.10 17.06 27.67
N VAL A 45 -8.01 16.33 27.89
CA VAL A 45 -7.15 15.85 26.79
C VAL A 45 -7.92 14.92 25.86
N LEU A 46 -8.72 13.99 26.39
CA LEU A 46 -9.53 13.07 25.59
C LEU A 46 -10.66 13.79 24.83
N LEU A 47 -11.34 14.74 25.46
CA LEU A 47 -12.42 15.52 24.84
C LEU A 47 -11.91 16.35 23.66
N GLN A 48 -10.66 16.81 23.72
CA GLN A 48 -9.99 17.51 22.63
C GLN A 48 -9.70 16.65 21.39
N TYR A 49 -9.55 15.33 21.54
CA TYR A 49 -9.33 14.44 20.40
C TYR A 49 -10.56 14.38 19.49
N GLY A 50 -11.78 14.51 20.04
CA GLY A 50 -13.03 14.43 19.27
C GLY A 50 -13.11 15.47 18.13
N PRO A 51 -13.03 16.78 18.43
CA PRO A 51 -13.03 17.82 17.39
C PRO A 51 -11.89 17.68 16.38
N ARG A 52 -10.71 17.24 16.82
CA ARG A 52 -9.54 17.04 15.94
C ARG A 52 -9.74 15.88 14.97
N LEU A 53 -10.24 14.75 15.44
CA LEU A 53 -10.59 13.61 14.59
C LEU A 53 -11.71 13.94 13.60
N LEU A 54 -12.72 14.70 14.04
CA LEU A 54 -13.81 15.14 13.17
C LEU A 54 -13.30 16.05 12.05
N ARG A 55 -12.35 16.96 12.34
CA ARG A 55 -11.72 17.81 11.33
C ARG A 55 -10.91 17.00 10.32
N ILE A 56 -10.12 16.03 10.78
CA ILE A 56 -9.35 15.13 9.90
C ILE A 56 -10.29 14.32 9.00
N TYR A 57 -11.35 13.74 9.56
CA TYR A 57 -12.35 12.99 8.81
C TYR A 57 -13.04 13.85 7.73
N ARG A 58 -13.42 15.09 8.05
CA ARG A 58 -14.03 16.01 7.07
C ARG A 58 -13.05 16.37 5.96
N LEU A 59 -11.80 16.67 6.28
CA LEU A 59 -10.77 16.93 5.28
C LEU A 59 -10.58 15.73 4.37
N TRP A 60 -10.50 14.53 4.93
CA TRP A 60 -10.40 13.30 4.16
C TRP A 60 -11.62 13.08 3.25
N LYS A 61 -12.84 13.34 3.75
CA LYS A 61 -14.06 13.28 2.94
C LYS A 61 -14.02 14.25 1.76
N ILE A 62 -13.63 15.50 1.98
CA ILE A 62 -13.53 16.53 0.94
C ILE A 62 -12.49 16.11 -0.12
N VAL A 63 -11.32 15.64 0.31
CA VAL A 63 -10.27 15.14 -0.59
C VAL A 63 -10.78 13.94 -1.41
N ASN A 64 -11.49 13.01 -0.77
CA ASN A 64 -12.04 11.84 -1.45
C ASN A 64 -13.14 12.21 -2.47
N GLU A 65 -13.99 13.19 -2.16
CA GLU A 65 -15.01 13.67 -3.09
C GLU A 65 -14.44 14.51 -4.24
N THR A 66 -13.42 15.34 -3.99
CA THR A 66 -12.86 16.25 -4.99
C THR A 66 -11.81 15.60 -5.89
N ILE A 67 -10.96 14.75 -5.35
CA ILE A 67 -9.84 14.14 -6.08
C ILE A 67 -10.24 12.74 -6.58
N VAL A 68 -10.78 11.89 -5.71
CA VAL A 68 -10.99 10.47 -6.03
C VAL A 68 -12.24 10.25 -6.88
N LYS A 69 -13.37 10.90 -6.55
CA LYS A 69 -14.61 10.73 -7.34
C LYS A 69 -14.56 11.45 -8.70
N LYS A 70 -13.95 12.63 -8.80
CA LYS A 70 -13.81 13.35 -10.09
C LYS A 70 -12.96 12.57 -11.09
N ASN A 71 -11.88 11.95 -10.66
CA ASN A 71 -11.03 11.11 -11.52
C ASN A 71 -11.71 9.79 -11.96
N LYS A 72 -12.87 9.45 -11.39
CA LYS A 72 -13.68 8.29 -11.80
C LYS A 72 -14.73 8.64 -12.87
N ILE A 73 -15.00 9.92 -13.12
CA ILE A 73 -15.84 10.36 -14.23
C ILE A 73 -14.92 10.36 -15.46
N PRO A 74 -15.11 9.45 -16.43
CA PRO A 74 -14.35 9.51 -17.66
C PRO A 74 -14.78 10.78 -18.38
N THR A 75 -13.93 11.80 -18.39
CA THR A 75 -13.97 12.81 -19.44
C THR A 75 -13.73 12.06 -20.75
N LYS A 76 -14.84 11.64 -21.39
CA LYS A 76 -14.85 11.41 -22.83
C LYS A 76 -14.30 12.68 -23.46
N VAL A 77 -13.43 12.54 -24.46
CA VAL A 77 -12.52 13.54 -25.05
C VAL A 77 -11.23 13.65 -24.22
N SER A 78 -10.07 13.16 -24.68
CA SER A 78 -9.51 13.36 -26.02
C SER A 78 -8.67 12.16 -26.49
N SER A 79 -8.81 11.82 -27.77
CA SER A 79 -7.80 11.10 -28.54
C SER A 79 -6.48 11.85 -28.45
N THR A 80 -5.49 11.31 -27.74
CA THR A 80 -4.06 11.64 -27.94
C THR A 80 -3.21 10.52 -27.38
N ASN A 81 -2.55 9.81 -28.30
CA ASN A 81 -1.21 9.21 -28.24
C ASN A 81 -0.92 8.14 -27.17
N GLU A 82 -0.32 7.03 -27.60
CA GLU A 82 0.15 5.90 -26.78
C GLU A 82 1.03 6.31 -25.58
N VAL A 83 1.66 7.49 -25.63
CA VAL A 83 2.40 8.12 -24.52
C VAL A 83 1.50 8.39 -23.28
N ASN A 84 0.19 8.55 -23.47
CA ASN A 84 -0.76 8.73 -22.38
C ASN A 84 -1.24 7.42 -21.76
N ALA A 85 -1.00 6.26 -22.39
CA ALA A 85 -1.43 4.97 -21.84
C ALA A 85 -0.52 4.52 -20.68
N GLU A 86 0.80 4.72 -20.82
CA GLU A 86 1.79 4.35 -19.81
C GLU A 86 1.75 5.27 -18.58
N SER A 87 1.58 6.59 -18.79
CA SER A 87 1.40 7.57 -17.71
C SER A 87 0.10 7.33 -16.92
N ASN A 88 -1.00 6.98 -17.59
CA ASN A 88 -2.26 6.61 -16.94
C ASN A 88 -2.18 5.26 -16.20
N LYS A 89 -1.42 4.28 -16.72
CA LYS A 89 -1.15 3.00 -16.04
C LYS A 89 -0.35 3.22 -14.76
N LEU A 90 0.73 4.00 -14.81
CA LEU A 90 1.61 4.32 -13.67
C LEU A 90 0.87 5.13 -12.59
N ASN A 91 0.07 6.13 -12.99
CA ASN A 91 -0.76 6.90 -12.07
C ASN A 91 -1.81 6.04 -11.35
N LYS A 92 -2.34 5.01 -12.02
CA LYS A 92 -3.29 4.06 -11.43
C LYS A 92 -2.60 3.09 -10.46
N LYS A 93 -1.41 2.56 -10.81
CA LYS A 93 -0.59 1.74 -9.89
C LYS A 93 -0.29 2.52 -8.60
N GLY A 94 0.25 3.73 -8.75
CA GLY A 94 0.62 4.60 -7.63
C GLY A 94 -0.56 4.99 -6.75
N PHE A 95 -1.73 5.27 -7.35
CA PHE A 95 -2.94 5.60 -6.58
C PHE A 95 -3.45 4.43 -5.73
N ILE A 96 -3.44 3.20 -6.27
CA ILE A 96 -3.87 2.02 -5.52
C ILE A 96 -2.87 1.69 -4.40
N ALA A 97 -1.57 1.73 -4.69
CA ALA A 97 -0.52 1.52 -3.69
C ALA A 97 -0.55 2.58 -2.57
N MET A 98 -0.73 3.85 -2.91
CA MET A 98 -0.91 4.94 -1.94
C MET A 98 -2.13 4.70 -1.04
N LYS A 99 -3.24 4.24 -1.61
CA LYS A 99 -4.45 3.92 -0.85
C LYS A 99 -4.23 2.73 0.11
N ALA A 100 -3.53 1.69 -0.34
CA ALA A 100 -3.17 0.55 0.51
C ALA A 100 -2.24 0.98 1.67
N GLY A 101 -1.21 1.77 1.37
CA GLY A 101 -0.29 2.32 2.38
C GLY A 101 -1.00 3.23 3.39
N LEU A 102 -1.93 4.07 2.94
CA LEU A 102 -2.73 4.92 3.84
C LEU A 102 -3.63 4.08 4.76
N ASN A 103 -4.27 3.04 4.24
CA ASN A 103 -5.08 2.13 5.04
C ASN A 103 -4.23 1.38 6.08
N LEU A 104 -3.03 0.93 5.70
CA LEU A 104 -2.08 0.32 6.62
C LEU A 104 -1.67 1.32 7.71
N LEU A 105 -1.32 2.54 7.34
CA LEU A 105 -0.94 3.60 8.29
C LEU A 105 -2.06 3.88 9.30
N LEU A 106 -3.31 3.96 8.84
CA LEU A 106 -4.47 4.14 9.72
C LEU A 106 -4.64 2.99 10.71
N TYR A 107 -4.40 1.75 10.26
CA TYR A 107 -4.42 0.58 11.12
C TYR A 107 -3.34 0.63 12.21
N LEU A 108 -2.10 0.98 11.84
CA LEU A 108 -1.00 1.14 12.79
C LEU A 108 -1.25 2.29 13.79
N VAL A 109 -1.83 3.41 13.34
CA VAL A 109 -2.22 4.51 14.22
C VAL A 109 -3.29 4.08 15.21
N ALA A 110 -4.30 3.33 14.76
CA ALA A 110 -5.33 2.78 15.64
C ALA A 110 -4.72 1.84 16.70
N SER A 111 -3.75 1.00 16.32
CA SER A 111 -3.01 0.15 17.26
C SER A 111 -2.23 0.94 18.31
N ASN A 112 -1.56 2.02 17.89
CA ASN A 112 -0.85 2.89 18.82
C ASN A 112 -1.80 3.59 19.81
N VAL A 113 -2.93 4.11 19.31
CA VAL A 113 -3.96 4.73 20.16
C VAL A 113 -4.51 3.72 21.16
N LEU A 114 -4.80 2.50 20.71
CA LEU A 114 -5.30 1.44 21.59
C LEU A 114 -4.29 1.07 22.67
N GLY A 115 -3.02 0.90 22.29
CA GLY A 115 -1.92 0.65 23.22
C GLY A 115 -1.77 1.75 24.27
N ALA A 116 -1.90 3.01 23.87
CA ALA A 116 -1.85 4.15 24.78
C ALA A 116 -3.02 4.16 25.78
N PHE A 117 -4.23 3.82 25.33
CA PHE A 117 -5.38 3.67 26.23
C PHE A 117 -5.17 2.52 27.22
N TRP A 118 -4.69 1.37 26.74
CA TRP A 118 -4.39 0.25 27.62
C TRP A 118 -3.36 0.63 28.68
N TYR A 119 -2.23 1.24 28.32
CA TYR A 119 -1.23 1.73 29.27
C TYR A 119 -1.83 2.70 30.30
N PHE A 120 -2.63 3.65 29.82
CA PHE A 120 -3.28 4.63 30.67
C PHE A 120 -4.22 3.99 31.70
N VAL A 121 -5.02 3.01 31.28
CA VAL A 121 -5.91 2.28 32.20
C VAL A 121 -5.12 1.36 33.13
N SER A 122 -4.01 0.74 32.68
CA SER A 122 -3.10 -0.02 33.55
C SER A 122 -2.60 0.80 34.74
N ILE A 123 -2.17 2.04 34.48
CA ILE A 123 -1.75 2.98 35.55
C ILE A 123 -2.90 3.31 36.50
N GLN A 124 -4.12 3.48 35.99
CA GLN A 124 -5.29 3.72 36.84
C GLN A 124 -5.64 2.51 37.71
N ARG A 125 -5.52 1.30 37.17
CA ARG A 125 -5.74 0.05 37.92
C ARG A 125 -4.70 -0.12 39.02
N GLU A 126 -3.42 0.09 38.72
CA GLU A 126 -2.35 0.07 39.71
C GLU A 126 -2.57 1.11 40.82
N THR A 127 -2.93 2.33 40.45
CA THR A 127 -3.24 3.39 41.42
C THR A 127 -4.45 3.03 42.30
N THR A 128 -5.44 2.32 41.76
CA THR A 128 -6.62 1.86 42.51
C THR A 128 -6.25 0.77 43.51
N CYS A 129 -5.40 -0.17 43.10
CA CYS A 129 -4.87 -1.21 43.99
C CYS A 129 -4.12 -0.59 45.18
N TRP A 130 -3.22 0.36 44.92
CA TRP A 130 -2.46 1.04 45.98
C TRP A 130 -3.38 1.74 46.99
N GLN A 131 -4.47 2.35 46.51
CA GLN A 131 -5.45 3.00 47.38
C GLN A 131 -6.25 2.01 48.22
N LEU A 132 -6.61 0.85 47.64
CA LEU A 132 -7.32 -0.18 48.38
C LEU A 132 -6.43 -0.76 49.49
N ALA A 133 -5.16 -1.03 49.16
CA ALA A 133 -4.16 -1.48 50.12
C ALA A 133 -3.96 -0.45 51.26
N CYS A 134 -3.82 0.83 50.93
CA CYS A 134 -3.61 1.89 51.92
C CYS A 134 -4.82 2.12 52.84
N LYS A 135 -6.05 1.89 52.35
CA LYS A 135 -7.25 1.94 53.21
C LYS A 135 -7.26 0.84 54.26
N ASN A 136 -6.68 -0.31 53.93
CA ASN A 136 -6.63 -1.47 54.81
C ASN A 136 -5.44 -1.40 55.79
N ASP A 137 -4.46 -0.55 55.52
CA ASP A 137 -3.31 -0.31 56.39
C ASP A 137 -3.59 0.81 57.42
N ILE A 138 -3.27 0.55 58.69
CA ILE A 138 -3.60 1.45 59.81
C ILE A 138 -2.78 2.73 59.77
N GLU A 139 -1.53 2.64 59.33
CA GLU A 139 -0.60 3.77 59.29
C GLU A 139 -0.94 4.65 58.09
N CYS A 140 -1.08 4.06 56.90
CA CYS A 140 -1.41 4.75 55.65
C CYS A 140 -2.83 5.35 55.64
N SER A 141 -3.76 4.83 56.43
CA SER A 141 -5.11 5.41 56.54
C SER A 141 -5.14 6.67 57.42
N LYS A 142 -4.22 6.81 58.38
CA LYS A 142 -4.17 7.93 59.35
C LYS A 142 -3.38 9.12 58.83
N THR A 143 -2.21 8.89 58.24
CA THR A 143 -1.48 9.89 57.48
C THR A 143 -2.07 9.92 56.08
N SER A 144 -2.45 11.10 55.58
CA SER A 144 -3.15 11.25 54.28
C SER A 144 -2.62 10.28 53.20
N PRO A 145 -3.50 9.64 52.39
CA PRO A 145 -3.13 8.62 51.41
C PRO A 145 -2.45 9.22 50.17
N SER A 146 -1.36 9.96 50.38
CA SER A 146 -0.58 10.62 49.34
C SER A 146 0.65 9.78 49.02
N PHE A 147 0.59 9.08 47.90
CA PHE A 147 1.74 8.43 47.26
C PHE A 147 2.61 9.47 46.53
N ASN A 148 2.95 10.57 47.21
CA ASN A 148 3.72 11.67 46.64
C ASN A 148 5.19 11.51 47.02
N CYS A 149 6.09 11.67 46.05
CA CYS A 149 7.54 11.62 46.30
C CYS A 149 8.09 12.81 47.12
N ALA A 150 7.24 13.73 47.58
CA ALA A 150 7.65 14.94 48.30
C ALA A 150 7.78 14.72 49.82
N ASP A 151 7.01 13.78 50.39
CA ASP A 151 6.87 13.63 51.84
C ASP A 151 7.76 12.50 52.43
N GLY A 152 8.79 12.07 51.68
CA GLY A 152 9.72 11.01 52.07
C GLY A 152 9.26 9.61 51.66
N PHE A 153 10.23 8.69 51.52
CA PHE A 153 9.95 7.28 51.27
C PHE A 153 9.49 6.62 52.57
N GLY A 154 8.18 6.62 52.82
CA GLY A 154 7.59 5.78 53.87
C GLY A 154 7.81 4.30 53.60
N ASN A 155 7.60 3.46 54.62
CA ASN A 155 7.67 2.01 54.45
C ASN A 155 6.40 1.49 53.74
N TYR A 156 6.49 1.25 52.44
CA TYR A 156 5.35 0.81 51.61
C TYR A 156 5.35 -0.70 51.32
N THR A 157 5.97 -1.52 52.16
CA THR A 157 6.04 -2.99 51.97
C THR A 157 4.66 -3.64 51.82
N PHE A 158 3.63 -3.12 52.48
CA PHE A 158 2.24 -3.60 52.38
C PHE A 158 1.66 -3.54 50.94
N LEU A 159 2.19 -2.67 50.07
CA LEU A 159 1.79 -2.60 48.67
C LEU A 159 2.24 -3.83 47.90
N ASN A 160 3.40 -4.41 48.24
CA ASN A 160 3.88 -5.62 47.58
C ASN A 160 3.01 -6.82 47.94
N ASP A 161 2.44 -6.85 49.14
CA ASP A 161 1.56 -7.94 49.58
C ASP A 161 0.15 -7.82 48.98
N SER A 162 -0.40 -6.60 48.94
CA SER A 162 -1.76 -6.36 48.44
C SER A 162 -1.83 -6.26 46.91
N CYS A 163 -0.75 -5.79 46.28
CA CYS A 163 -0.62 -5.57 44.85
C CYS A 163 0.62 -6.32 44.34
N SER A 164 0.70 -7.63 44.54
CA SER A 164 1.84 -8.43 44.06
C SER A 164 1.83 -8.60 42.54
N VAL A 165 3.01 -8.90 41.97
CA VAL A 165 3.20 -9.17 40.53
C VAL A 165 3.11 -10.68 40.21
N GLU A 166 3.35 -11.54 41.21
CA GLU A 166 3.69 -12.95 40.98
C GLU A 166 2.55 -13.95 41.17
N THR A 167 1.40 -13.60 41.79
CA THR A 167 0.30 -14.56 41.99
C THR A 167 -1.11 -13.95 41.91
N PRO A 168 -1.98 -14.43 41.00
CA PRO A 168 -3.40 -14.06 40.95
C PRO A 168 -4.24 -14.64 42.10
N LYS A 169 -3.78 -15.74 42.72
CA LYS A 169 -4.64 -16.61 43.55
C LYS A 169 -4.67 -16.27 45.04
N THR A 170 -3.86 -15.31 45.49
CA THR A 170 -3.77 -14.90 46.90
C THR A 170 -3.82 -13.39 47.11
N THR A 171 -3.94 -12.60 46.04
CA THR A 171 -3.98 -11.13 46.10
C THR A 171 -5.44 -10.63 46.17
N LEU A 172 -5.68 -9.60 46.99
CA LEU A 172 -7.01 -8.98 47.19
C LEU A 172 -7.55 -8.24 45.95
N PHE A 173 -6.74 -8.07 44.91
CA PHE A 173 -7.05 -7.24 43.74
C PHE A 173 -6.66 -7.92 42.43
N ASP A 174 -7.66 -8.20 41.61
CA ASP A 174 -7.48 -8.78 40.27
C ASP A 174 -7.17 -7.69 39.23
N PHE A 175 -6.08 -7.86 38.49
CA PHE A 175 -5.64 -6.92 37.46
C PHE A 175 -6.16 -7.25 36.05
N GLY A 176 -6.67 -8.46 35.81
CA GLY A 176 -7.19 -8.91 34.52
C GLY A 176 -6.27 -8.58 33.34
N ILE A 177 -6.80 -7.95 32.29
CA ILE A 177 -6.05 -7.61 31.06
C ILE A 177 -4.88 -6.65 31.27
N PHE A 178 -4.78 -6.02 32.44
CA PHE A 178 -3.72 -5.07 32.79
C PHE A 178 -2.57 -5.75 33.54
N GLN A 179 -2.73 -7.03 33.91
CA GLN A 179 -1.69 -7.81 34.58
C GLN A 179 -0.42 -7.93 33.74
N GLU A 180 -0.55 -8.12 32.42
CA GLU A 180 0.59 -8.20 31.49
C GLU A 180 1.45 -6.92 31.53
N ALA A 181 0.83 -5.75 31.68
CA ALA A 181 1.55 -4.48 31.78
C ALA A 181 2.42 -4.43 33.05
N ARG A 182 1.94 -5.01 34.13
CA ARG A 182 2.65 -5.05 35.42
C ARG A 182 3.78 -6.06 35.39
N GLN A 183 3.52 -7.27 34.91
CA GLN A 183 4.51 -8.35 34.80
C GLN A 183 5.67 -7.99 33.88
N SER A 184 5.41 -7.24 32.81
CA SER A 184 6.46 -6.74 31.92
C SER A 184 7.33 -5.63 32.51
N GLY A 185 6.94 -5.06 33.67
CA GLY A 185 7.65 -3.92 34.28
C GLY A 185 7.48 -2.61 33.50
N ILE A 186 6.62 -2.56 32.49
CA ILE A 186 6.51 -1.39 31.60
C ILE A 186 5.92 -0.17 32.29
N LEU A 187 5.14 -0.37 33.37
CA LEU A 187 4.61 0.73 34.19
C LEU A 187 5.74 1.45 34.94
N ALA A 188 6.75 0.71 35.40
CA ALA A 188 7.88 1.22 36.20
C ALA A 188 9.08 1.69 35.36
N SER A 189 9.23 1.22 34.12
CA SER A 189 10.32 1.63 33.21
C SER A 189 10.38 3.17 33.08
N LYS A 190 11.56 3.73 32.78
CA LYS A 190 11.71 5.16 32.41
C LYS A 190 11.91 5.36 30.91
N ASP A 191 12.14 4.27 30.17
CA ASP A 191 12.49 4.32 28.76
C ASP A 191 11.25 4.55 27.91
N PHE A 192 11.11 5.77 27.40
CA PHE A 192 9.95 6.19 26.63
C PHE A 192 9.73 5.34 25.37
N PHE A 193 10.79 5.02 24.64
CA PHE A 193 10.69 4.21 23.42
C PHE A 193 10.26 2.78 23.71
N GLN A 194 10.79 2.17 24.78
CA GLN A 194 10.40 0.83 25.19
C GLN A 194 8.91 0.79 25.56
N LYS A 195 8.44 1.76 26.36
CA LYS A 195 7.02 1.90 26.70
C LYS A 195 6.14 2.01 25.47
N THR A 196 6.51 2.92 24.56
CA THR A 196 5.72 3.20 23.38
C THR A 196 5.63 1.98 22.47
N MET A 197 6.75 1.32 22.17
CA MET A 197 6.78 0.15 21.30
C MET A 197 6.08 -1.06 21.92
N TYR A 198 6.24 -1.27 23.23
CA TYR A 198 5.56 -2.37 23.93
C TYR A 198 4.04 -2.18 23.95
N CYS A 199 3.57 -0.97 24.25
CA CYS A 199 2.14 -0.67 24.25
C CYS A 199 1.57 -0.72 22.82
N PHE A 200 2.30 -0.19 21.83
CA PHE A 200 1.94 -0.31 20.42
C PHE A 200 1.79 -1.78 20.01
N TRP A 201 2.75 -2.63 20.38
CA TRP A 201 2.71 -4.07 20.11
C TRP A 201 1.49 -4.73 20.74
N TRP A 202 1.20 -4.43 22.01
CA TRP A 202 -0.01 -4.93 22.68
C TRP A 202 -1.29 -4.53 21.93
N GLY A 203 -1.40 -3.26 21.51
CA GLY A 203 -2.54 -2.77 20.74
C GLY A 203 -2.66 -3.44 19.37
N LEU A 204 -1.53 -3.62 18.67
CA LEU A 204 -1.48 -4.27 17.36
C LEU A 204 -1.92 -5.74 17.44
N ARG A 205 -1.41 -6.48 18.42
CA ARG A 205 -1.76 -7.88 18.67
C ARG A 205 -3.26 -8.05 18.90
N ASN A 206 -3.85 -7.16 19.70
CA ASN A 206 -5.27 -7.23 20.03
C ASN A 206 -6.20 -6.73 18.91
N LEU A 207 -5.79 -5.76 18.07
CA LEU A 207 -6.61 -5.40 16.90
C LEU A 207 -6.60 -6.48 15.82
N SER A 208 -5.49 -7.22 15.70
CA SER A 208 -5.28 -8.16 14.60
C SER A 208 -6.11 -9.44 14.69
N SER A 209 -6.87 -9.64 15.78
CA SER A 209 -7.74 -10.80 16.08
C SER A 209 -7.04 -12.17 16.10
N LEU A 210 -5.88 -12.33 15.46
CA LEU A 210 -5.06 -13.54 15.35
C LEU A 210 -4.12 -13.77 16.55
N GLY A 211 -4.28 -13.01 17.63
CA GLY A 211 -3.43 -13.09 18.83
C GLY A 211 -4.08 -12.58 20.11
N GLN A 212 -5.43 -12.57 20.16
CA GLN A 212 -6.16 -12.18 21.36
C GLN A 212 -6.19 -13.35 22.35
N ASN A 213 -5.66 -13.13 23.55
CA ASN A 213 -5.87 -13.99 24.70
C ASN A 213 -6.14 -13.11 25.93
N LEU A 214 -7.22 -12.32 25.84
CA LEU A 214 -7.60 -11.36 26.87
C LEU A 214 -8.40 -12.08 27.95
N GLU A 215 -7.81 -12.21 29.13
CA GLU A 215 -8.48 -12.70 30.33
C GLU A 215 -8.90 -11.50 31.19
N THR A 216 -10.22 -11.30 31.32
CA THR A 216 -10.80 -10.15 32.01
C THR A 216 -11.09 -10.41 33.47
N SER A 217 -10.92 -9.40 34.32
CA SER A 217 -11.42 -9.43 35.69
C SER A 217 -12.94 -9.22 35.78
N SER A 218 -13.49 -9.24 37.00
CA SER A 218 -14.90 -8.89 37.27
C SER A 218 -15.23 -7.39 37.13
N ASP A 219 -14.26 -6.56 36.72
CA ASP A 219 -14.44 -5.12 36.56
C ASP A 219 -15.30 -4.76 35.33
N TYR A 220 -16.33 -3.95 35.56
CA TYR A 220 -17.27 -3.53 34.51
C TYR A 220 -16.60 -2.73 33.39
N TRP A 221 -15.70 -1.80 33.73
CA TRP A 221 -15.05 -0.94 32.73
C TRP A 221 -14.04 -1.71 31.90
N GLU A 222 -13.35 -2.67 32.50
CA GLU A 222 -12.48 -3.61 31.81
C GLU A 222 -13.24 -4.46 30.80
N ASN A 223 -14.37 -5.06 31.21
CA ASN A 223 -15.21 -5.86 30.33
C ASN A 223 -15.76 -5.05 29.15
N CYS A 224 -16.23 -3.82 29.41
CA CYS A 224 -16.68 -2.91 28.35
C CYS A 224 -15.54 -2.57 27.38
N PHE A 225 -14.33 -2.30 27.88
CA PHE A 225 -13.16 -2.01 27.06
C PHE A 225 -12.76 -3.20 26.19
N THR A 226 -12.74 -4.42 26.72
CA THR A 226 -12.45 -5.65 25.98
C THR A 226 -13.46 -5.90 24.86
N VAL A 227 -14.77 -5.76 25.12
CA VAL A 227 -15.82 -5.88 24.09
C VAL A 227 -15.61 -4.87 22.96
N LEU A 228 -15.32 -3.62 23.29
CA LEU A 228 -15.03 -2.59 22.28
C LEU A 228 -13.81 -2.95 21.44
N ILE A 229 -12.72 -3.43 22.06
CA ILE A 229 -11.52 -3.87 21.34
C ILE A 229 -11.83 -4.99 20.37
N SER A 230 -12.58 -6.01 20.80
CA SER A 230 -12.94 -7.15 19.94
C SER A 230 -13.77 -6.71 18.74
N ILE A 231 -14.78 -5.85 18.93
CA ILE A 231 -15.63 -5.34 17.84
C ILE A 231 -14.83 -4.44 16.89
N PHE A 232 -14.10 -3.46 17.42
CA PHE A 232 -13.30 -2.55 16.59
C PHE A 232 -12.17 -3.29 15.87
N GLY A 233 -11.51 -4.23 16.53
CA GLY A 233 -10.48 -5.09 15.94
C GLY A 233 -11.00 -5.90 14.78
N LEU A 234 -12.13 -6.59 14.94
CA LEU A 234 -12.76 -7.34 13.86
C LEU A 234 -13.12 -6.45 12.67
N LEU A 235 -13.79 -5.32 12.91
CA LEU A 235 -14.20 -4.40 11.84
C LEU A 235 -13.00 -3.79 11.10
N LEU A 236 -11.97 -3.37 11.83
CA LEU A 236 -10.76 -2.78 11.24
C LEU A 236 -9.94 -3.84 10.50
N PHE A 237 -9.85 -5.06 11.02
CA PHE A 237 -9.16 -6.16 10.35
C PHE A 237 -9.88 -6.56 9.06
N LEU A 238 -11.22 -6.69 9.08
CA LEU A 238 -12.03 -6.95 7.88
C LEU A 238 -11.90 -5.81 6.86
N PHE A 239 -11.90 -4.56 7.30
CA PHE A 239 -11.68 -3.41 6.43
C PHE A 239 -10.27 -3.42 5.83
N PHE A 240 -9.25 -3.71 6.63
CA PHE A 240 -7.87 -3.78 6.18
C PHE A 240 -7.67 -4.90 5.15
N ILE A 241 -8.07 -6.14 5.47
CA ILE A 241 -7.92 -7.28 4.58
C ILE A 241 -8.73 -7.10 3.29
N GLY A 242 -9.95 -6.56 3.36
CA GLY A 242 -10.77 -6.31 2.18
C GLY A 242 -10.12 -5.31 1.23
N ASN A 243 -9.47 -4.26 1.76
CA ASN A 243 -8.73 -3.30 0.93
C ASN A 243 -7.40 -3.86 0.42
N LEU A 244 -6.73 -4.74 1.19
CA LEU A 244 -5.49 -5.39 0.77
C LEU A 244 -5.73 -6.43 -0.33
N GLN A 245 -6.82 -7.19 -0.24
CA GLN A 245 -7.22 -8.16 -1.27
C GLN A 245 -7.41 -7.52 -2.64
N VAL A 246 -8.02 -6.33 -2.69
CA VAL A 246 -8.19 -5.59 -3.95
C VAL A 246 -6.83 -5.22 -4.58
N TYR A 247 -5.83 -4.89 -3.77
CA TYR A 247 -4.48 -4.62 -4.25
C TYR A 247 -3.81 -5.89 -4.81
N MET A 248 -3.83 -6.99 -4.06
CA MET A 248 -3.23 -8.27 -4.47
C MET A 248 -3.89 -8.84 -5.74
N GLN A 249 -5.22 -8.74 -5.86
CA GLN A 249 -5.96 -9.13 -7.06
C GLN A 249 -5.61 -8.26 -8.28
N TRP A 250 -5.38 -6.98 -8.06
CA TRP A 250 -5.02 -6.08 -9.14
C TRP A 250 -3.59 -6.37 -9.66
N GLU A 251 -2.63 -6.61 -8.77
CA GLU A 251 -1.25 -6.96 -9.14
C GLU A 251 -1.19 -8.27 -9.95
N THR A 252 -1.86 -9.32 -9.46
CA THR A 252 -2.00 -10.59 -10.20
C THR A 252 -2.71 -10.43 -11.55
N SER A 253 -3.70 -9.54 -11.65
CA SER A 253 -4.36 -9.26 -12.93
C SER A 253 -3.44 -8.60 -13.96
N GLU A 254 -2.48 -7.78 -13.51
CA GLU A 254 -1.52 -7.12 -14.39
C GLU A 254 -0.47 -8.09 -14.89
N GLU A 255 0.04 -8.96 -14.01
CA GLU A 255 0.96 -10.04 -14.40
C GLU A 255 0.31 -10.98 -15.42
N MET A 256 -0.96 -11.36 -15.20
CA MET A 256 -1.71 -12.20 -16.14
C MET A 256 -1.89 -11.53 -17.51
N LYS A 257 -2.09 -10.21 -17.58
CA LYS A 257 -2.16 -9.50 -18.86
C LYS A 257 -0.82 -9.52 -19.59
N GLU A 258 0.29 -9.28 -18.88
CA GLU A 258 1.62 -9.30 -19.48
C GLU A 258 1.96 -10.70 -20.01
N LEU A 259 1.62 -11.75 -19.26
CA LEU A 259 1.74 -13.14 -19.72
C LEU A 259 0.86 -13.44 -20.95
N SER A 260 -0.38 -12.93 -20.98
CA SER A 260 -1.27 -13.13 -22.13
C SER A 260 -0.75 -12.44 -23.40
N VAL A 261 -0.22 -11.23 -23.30
CA VAL A 261 0.38 -10.50 -24.42
C VAL A 261 1.60 -11.22 -24.94
N HIS A 262 2.48 -11.70 -24.04
CA HIS A 262 3.62 -12.51 -24.43
C HIS A 262 3.22 -13.80 -25.15
N LYS A 263 2.14 -14.46 -24.70
CA LYS A 263 1.62 -15.66 -25.34
C LYS A 263 1.10 -15.36 -26.75
N THR A 264 0.28 -14.33 -26.92
CA THR A 264 -0.28 -13.95 -28.23
C THR A 264 0.81 -13.51 -29.21
N SER A 265 1.82 -12.76 -28.77
CA SER A 265 2.96 -12.38 -29.63
C SER A 265 3.78 -13.60 -30.08
N LYS A 266 3.93 -14.61 -29.21
CA LYS A 266 4.62 -15.85 -29.56
C LYS A 266 3.82 -16.70 -30.56
N GLU A 267 2.52 -16.86 -30.32
CA GLU A 267 1.61 -17.58 -31.22
C GLU A 267 1.55 -16.92 -32.61
N GLY A 268 1.41 -15.59 -32.67
CA GLY A 268 1.44 -14.85 -33.94
C GLY A 268 2.78 -14.96 -34.66
N GLY A 269 3.90 -14.95 -33.94
CA GLY A 269 5.23 -15.19 -34.51
C GLY A 269 5.40 -16.58 -35.11
N GLU A 270 4.84 -17.61 -34.46
CA GLU A 270 4.83 -18.99 -34.99
C GLU A 270 3.94 -19.12 -36.23
N GLU A 271 2.80 -18.43 -36.30
CA GLU A 271 1.95 -18.41 -37.50
C GLU A 271 2.63 -17.71 -38.69
N ILE A 272 3.22 -16.53 -38.46
CA ILE A 272 3.96 -15.80 -39.49
C ILE A 272 5.11 -16.66 -40.02
N SER A 273 5.90 -17.29 -39.13
CA SER A 273 6.98 -18.21 -39.47
C SER A 273 6.52 -19.35 -40.40
N LYS A 274 5.38 -19.98 -40.09
CA LYS A 274 4.80 -21.03 -40.93
C LYS A 274 4.42 -20.48 -42.31
N GLN A 275 3.79 -19.32 -42.37
CA GLN A 275 3.38 -18.71 -43.64
C GLN A 275 4.58 -18.34 -44.51
N THR A 276 5.63 -17.73 -43.93
CA THR A 276 6.85 -17.38 -44.68
C THR A 276 7.57 -18.62 -45.20
N SER A 277 7.57 -19.72 -44.43
CA SER A 277 8.16 -20.99 -44.88
C SER A 277 7.41 -21.59 -46.07
N LYS A 278 6.08 -21.46 -46.09
CA LYS A 278 5.23 -21.97 -47.18
C LYS A 278 5.43 -21.15 -48.46
N GLU A 279 5.45 -19.83 -48.34
CA GLU A 279 5.66 -18.91 -49.46
C GLU A 279 7.06 -19.05 -50.07
N ARG A 280 8.09 -19.23 -49.23
CA ARG A 280 9.46 -19.53 -49.70
C ARG A 280 9.52 -20.84 -50.50
N ASN A 281 8.78 -21.87 -50.08
CA ASN A 281 8.72 -23.14 -50.79
C ASN A 281 8.00 -23.02 -52.14
N GLU A 282 6.98 -22.18 -52.25
CA GLU A 282 6.31 -21.88 -53.52
C GLU A 282 7.24 -21.11 -54.47
N ILE A 283 7.92 -20.07 -53.99
CA ILE A 283 8.91 -19.32 -54.79
C ILE A 283 10.04 -20.24 -55.27
N SER A 284 10.51 -21.16 -54.43
CA SER A 284 11.56 -22.13 -54.81
C SER A 284 11.10 -23.04 -55.96
N LYS A 285 9.82 -23.43 -55.99
CA LYS A 285 9.27 -24.25 -57.08
C LYS A 285 9.16 -23.45 -58.38
N GLU A 286 8.69 -22.20 -58.30
CA GLU A 286 8.63 -21.32 -59.49
C GLU A 286 10.03 -21.04 -60.04
N HIS A 287 11.02 -20.83 -59.18
CA HIS A 287 12.40 -20.61 -59.60
C HIS A 287 12.97 -21.84 -60.33
N ASP A 288 12.68 -23.05 -59.85
CA ASP A 288 13.05 -24.30 -60.54
C ASP A 288 12.39 -24.43 -61.91
N GLU A 289 11.13 -24.01 -62.08
CA GLU A 289 10.45 -23.99 -63.38
C GLU A 289 11.05 -22.95 -64.34
N ILE A 290 11.31 -21.73 -63.86
CA ILE A 290 11.98 -20.69 -64.64
C ILE A 290 13.37 -21.14 -65.08
N SER A 291 14.13 -21.79 -64.19
CA SER A 291 15.45 -22.35 -64.50
C SER A 291 15.39 -23.38 -65.63
N LYS A 292 14.36 -24.26 -65.62
CA LYS A 292 14.13 -25.21 -66.72
C LYS A 292 13.81 -24.49 -68.04
N LEU A 293 12.95 -23.46 -68.02
CA LEU A 293 12.61 -22.68 -69.21
C LEU A 293 13.81 -21.92 -69.79
N LEU A 294 14.63 -21.29 -68.94
CA LEU A 294 15.87 -20.63 -69.36
C LEU A 294 16.84 -21.61 -70.02
N GLY A 295 16.92 -22.85 -69.51
CA GLY A 295 17.68 -23.92 -70.15
C GLY A 295 17.19 -24.26 -71.56
N VAL A 296 15.89 -24.16 -71.82
CA VAL A 296 15.32 -24.35 -73.17
C VAL A 296 15.66 -23.15 -74.07
N ILE A 297 15.46 -21.92 -73.60
CA ILE A 297 15.78 -20.70 -74.35
C ILE A 297 17.26 -20.65 -74.71
N SER A 298 18.15 -21.02 -73.78
CA SER A 298 19.59 -21.07 -74.04
C SER A 298 19.94 -22.02 -75.18
N LYS A 299 19.23 -23.15 -75.31
CA LYS A 299 19.44 -24.09 -76.42
C LYS A 299 18.97 -23.51 -77.75
N GLU A 300 17.80 -22.85 -77.77
CA GLU A 300 17.31 -22.18 -78.98
C GLU A 300 18.23 -21.04 -79.41
N HIS A 301 18.73 -20.24 -78.47
CA HIS A 301 19.68 -19.18 -78.76
C HIS A 301 20.97 -19.73 -79.40
N ASP A 302 21.50 -20.85 -78.90
CA ASP A 302 22.66 -21.53 -79.49
C ASP A 302 22.40 -21.99 -80.94
N GLU A 303 21.19 -22.47 -81.24
CA GLU A 303 20.81 -22.84 -82.61
C GLU A 303 20.68 -21.63 -83.53
N ILE A 304 20.04 -20.55 -83.08
CA ILE A 304 19.93 -19.29 -83.83
C ILE A 304 21.32 -18.74 -84.13
N SER A 305 22.22 -18.74 -83.15
CA SER A 305 23.59 -18.25 -83.31
C SER A 305 24.35 -19.01 -84.40
N LYS A 306 24.21 -20.34 -84.46
CA LYS A 306 24.77 -21.18 -85.53
C LYS A 306 24.20 -20.84 -86.90
N LEU A 307 22.89 -20.61 -87.01
CA LEU A 307 22.24 -20.22 -88.27
C LEU A 307 22.74 -18.85 -88.76
N LEU A 308 22.91 -17.89 -87.86
CA LEU A 308 23.43 -16.57 -88.16
C LEU A 308 24.86 -16.61 -88.72
N GLU A 309 25.70 -17.51 -88.18
CA GLU A 309 27.06 -17.73 -88.69
C GLU A 309 27.05 -18.27 -90.13
N VAL A 310 26.09 -19.15 -90.46
CA VAL A 310 25.90 -19.67 -91.82
C VAL A 310 25.45 -18.55 -92.77
N ILE A 311 24.46 -17.75 -92.37
CA ILE A 311 23.98 -16.60 -93.17
C ILE A 311 25.10 -15.59 -93.40
N SER A 312 25.92 -15.32 -92.38
CA SER A 312 27.06 -14.42 -92.51
C SER A 312 28.07 -14.92 -93.55
N LYS A 313 28.31 -16.23 -93.61
CA LYS A 313 29.20 -16.84 -94.62
C LYS A 313 28.63 -16.71 -96.04
N GLU A 314 27.33 -16.93 -96.23
CA GLU A 314 26.68 -16.73 -97.52
C GLU A 314 26.68 -15.25 -97.95
N HIS A 315 26.47 -14.33 -97.03
CA HIS A 315 26.51 -12.90 -97.34
C HIS A 315 27.90 -12.45 -97.83
N ASP A 316 28.96 -12.96 -97.22
CA ASP A 316 30.34 -12.72 -97.64
C ASP A 316 30.65 -13.31 -99.04
N GLU A 317 30.07 -14.46 -99.38
CA GLU A 317 30.13 -15.03 -100.73
C GLU A 317 29.41 -14.13 -101.76
N ILE A 318 28.19 -13.67 -101.45
CA ILE A 318 27.40 -12.78 -102.32
C ILE A 318 28.10 -11.42 -102.51
N SER A 319 28.68 -10.85 -101.45
CA SER A 319 29.45 -9.60 -101.48
C SER A 319 30.66 -9.70 -102.42
N LYS A 320 31.34 -10.87 -102.46
CA LYS A 320 32.43 -11.13 -103.41
C LYS A 320 31.93 -11.19 -104.85
N LEU A 321 30.73 -11.73 -105.11
CA LEU A 321 30.13 -11.78 -106.45
C LEU A 321 29.70 -10.39 -106.97
N LEU A 322 29.23 -9.49 -106.10
CA LEU A 322 28.82 -8.14 -106.48
C LEU A 322 29.98 -7.20 -106.87
N LYS A 323 31.21 -7.49 -106.43
CA LYS A 323 32.42 -6.71 -106.82
C LYS A 323 32.86 -6.91 -108.29
N ILE A 324 32.21 -7.79 -109.07
CA ILE A 324 32.62 -8.14 -110.44
C ILE A 324 31.97 -7.25 -111.52
N ARG A 325 31.05 -6.32 -111.19
CA ARG A 325 30.34 -5.51 -112.21
C ARG A 325 30.86 -4.06 -112.28
N PRO A 326 31.65 -3.66 -113.30
CA PRO A 326 31.94 -2.25 -113.53
C PRO A 326 30.74 -1.56 -114.22
N LEU A 327 30.30 -0.42 -113.69
CA LEU A 327 29.36 0.46 -114.41
C LEU A 327 30.11 1.23 -115.52
N PRO A 328 29.53 1.37 -116.73
CA PRO A 328 30.13 2.14 -117.81
C PRO A 328 30.00 3.66 -117.57
N PRO A 329 30.89 4.47 -118.18
CA PRO A 329 31.00 5.90 -117.89
C PRO A 329 29.89 6.69 -118.59
N VAL A 330 29.33 7.66 -117.88
CA VAL A 330 28.47 8.69 -118.47
C VAL A 330 29.24 10.00 -118.50
N ALA A 331 29.44 10.52 -119.71
CA ALA A 331 29.90 11.86 -120.03
C ALA A 331 29.10 12.36 -121.25
N PRO A 332 29.13 13.66 -121.60
CA PRO A 332 29.03 14.86 -120.78
C PRO A 332 27.97 15.84 -121.34
N LYS A 333 27.62 16.90 -120.59
CA LYS A 333 27.17 18.19 -121.12
C LYS A 333 27.58 19.32 -120.18
#